data_AF-A0A937VAU7-F1
#
_entry.id   AF-A0A937VAU7-F1
#
_cell.length_a   1.000
_cell.length_b   1.000
_cell.length_c   1.000
_cell.angle_alpha   90.00
_cell.angle_beta   90.00
_cell.angle_gamma   90.00
#
_symmetry.space_group_name_H-M   'P 1'
#
loop_
_entity.id
_entity.type
_entity.pdbx_description
1 polymer ?
#
loop_
_entity_poly.entity_id
_entity_poly.type
_entity_poly.pdbx_seq_one_letter_code
_entity_poly.pdbx_strand_id
1 'polypeptide(L)'
;MSPRVLVSVGLLLMALLLGACGGTPPASPTTAPAPGQPTATPPPTATTIAPPTAASASGGFEGGTLPAGRNELFSASGACTVCHMRMTDEAGKDVSIDSHWRASIKAQAARDPYFLASVRAEV
;
A
#
# COMPACT_ATOMS: atom_id res chain seq x y z
N MET A 1 25.61 -34.56 -31.64
CA MET A 1 25.05 -33.59 -32.60
C MET A 1 26.16 -32.77 -33.23
N SER A 2 26.07 -32.43 -34.52
CA SER A 2 27.07 -31.60 -35.22
C SER A 2 26.95 -30.12 -34.79
N PRO A 3 28.05 -29.35 -34.70
CA PRO A 3 28.02 -27.93 -34.32
C PRO A 3 27.07 -27.09 -35.19
N ARG A 4 26.86 -27.50 -36.45
CA ARG A 4 25.89 -26.86 -37.35
C ARG A 4 24.43 -27.02 -36.89
N VAL A 5 24.10 -28.16 -36.28
CA VAL A 5 22.75 -28.43 -35.76
C VAL A 5 22.48 -27.61 -34.50
N LEU A 6 23.49 -27.42 -33.65
CA LEU A 6 23.37 -26.64 -32.42
C LEU A 6 23.11 -25.15 -32.73
N VAL A 7 23.81 -24.59 -33.72
CA VAL A 7 23.65 -23.19 -34.14
C VAL A 7 22.27 -22.96 -34.77
N SER A 8 21.81 -23.88 -35.64
CA SER A 8 20.48 -23.76 -36.25
C SER A 8 19.35 -23.86 -35.23
N VAL A 9 19.46 -24.74 -34.23
CA VAL A 9 18.47 -24.85 -33.14
C VAL A 9 18.47 -23.60 -32.27
N GLY A 10 19.65 -23.06 -31.94
CA GLY A 10 19.76 -21.81 -31.17
C GLY A 10 19.13 -20.62 -31.89
N LEU A 11 19.36 -20.49 -33.20
CA LEU A 11 18.81 -19.39 -33.99
C LEU A 11 17.27 -19.49 -34.12
N LEU A 12 16.74 -20.71 -34.25
CA LEU A 12 15.30 -20.96 -34.28
C LEU A 12 14.64 -20.60 -32.94
N LEU A 13 15.23 -21.00 -31.81
CA LEU A 13 14.74 -20.67 -30.46
C LEU A 13 14.73 -19.16 -30.20
N MET A 14 15.78 -18.45 -30.62
CA MET A 14 15.87 -17.00 -30.48
C MET A 14 14.77 -16.29 -31.29
N ALA A 15 14.51 -16.73 -32.53
CA ALA A 15 13.43 -16.18 -33.35
C ALA A 15 12.03 -16.42 -32.73
N LEU A 16 11.81 -17.60 -32.15
CA LEU A 16 10.58 -17.92 -31.41
C LEU A 16 10.37 -17.02 -30.17
N LEU A 17 11.46 -16.71 -29.45
CA LEU A 17 11.41 -15.82 -28.29
C LEU A 17 11.10 -14.36 -28.67
N LEU A 18 11.58 -13.88 -29.83
CA LEU A 18 11.30 -12.51 -30.30
C LEU A 18 9.88 -12.33 -30.88
N GLY A 19 9.25 -13.41 -31.37
CA GLY A 19 7.90 -13.36 -31.95
C GLY A 19 6.75 -13.28 -30.93
N ALA A 20 7.04 -13.45 -29.63
CA ALA A 20 6.02 -13.54 -28.58
C ALA A 20 5.48 -12.20 -28.06
N CYS A 21 5.96 -11.05 -28.57
CA CYS A 21 5.55 -9.72 -28.12
C CYS A 21 4.28 -9.16 -28.81
N GLY A 22 3.40 -10.02 -29.32
CA GLY A 22 2.09 -9.61 -29.85
C GLY A 22 1.09 -9.40 -28.72
N GLY A 23 0.99 -8.16 -28.22
CA GLY A 23 0.04 -7.79 -27.17
C GLY A 23 -1.40 -8.05 -27.59
N THR A 24 -2.11 -8.88 -26.83
CA THR A 24 -3.57 -9.02 -26.91
C THR A 24 -4.22 -7.64 -26.67
N PRO A 25 -5.13 -7.17 -27.54
CA PRO A 25 -5.89 -5.97 -27.23
C PRO A 25 -6.63 -6.19 -25.90
N PRO A 26 -6.58 -5.22 -24.96
CA PRO A 26 -7.27 -5.37 -23.69
C PRO A 26 -8.75 -5.60 -23.96
N ALA A 27 -9.31 -6.61 -23.31
CA ALA A 27 -10.76 -6.80 -23.30
C ALA A 27 -11.41 -5.50 -22.80
N SER A 28 -12.42 -5.03 -23.52
CA SER A 28 -13.23 -3.88 -23.09
C SER A 28 -13.68 -4.10 -21.64
N PRO A 29 -13.53 -3.12 -20.75
CA PRO A 29 -13.96 -3.27 -19.37
C PRO A 29 -15.46 -3.54 -19.36
N THR A 30 -15.85 -4.75 -18.92
CA THR A 30 -17.22 -5.01 -18.50
C THR A 30 -17.51 -4.07 -17.33
N THR A 31 -18.45 -3.15 -17.54
CA THR A 31 -18.93 -2.24 -16.51
C THR A 31 -19.53 -3.08 -15.38
N ALA A 32 -18.76 -3.29 -14.31
CA ALA A 32 -19.30 -3.83 -13.08
C ALA A 32 -20.40 -2.87 -12.59
N PRO A 33 -21.53 -3.38 -12.06
CA PRO A 33 -22.51 -2.54 -11.40
C PRO A 33 -21.82 -1.72 -10.30
N ALA A 34 -22.11 -0.41 -10.26
CA ALA A 34 -21.60 0.45 -9.20
C ALA A 34 -21.94 -0.18 -7.83
N PRO A 35 -20.98 -0.32 -6.91
CA PRO A 35 -21.28 -0.68 -5.53
C PRO A 35 -22.37 0.25 -5.01
N GLY A 36 -23.42 -0.31 -4.40
CA GLY A 36 -24.46 0.50 -3.76
C GLY A 36 -23.80 1.48 -2.80
N GLN A 37 -24.08 2.77 -2.99
CA GLN A 37 -23.55 3.82 -2.14
C GLN A 37 -23.91 3.50 -0.68
N PRO A 38 -22.94 3.45 0.26
CA PRO A 38 -23.25 3.23 1.66
C PRO A 38 -24.22 4.31 2.12
N THR A 39 -25.38 3.90 2.63
CA THR A 39 -26.34 4.81 3.26
C THR A 39 -25.63 5.48 4.42
N ALA A 40 -25.47 6.80 4.35
CA ALA A 40 -24.93 7.59 5.44
C ALA A 40 -25.88 7.47 6.63
N THR A 41 -25.51 6.66 7.62
CA THR A 41 -26.11 6.75 8.95
C THR A 41 -25.80 8.15 9.48
N PRO A 42 -26.78 8.91 10.00
CA PRO A 42 -26.49 10.20 10.61
C PRO A 42 -25.41 10.00 11.69
N PRO A 43 -24.37 10.85 11.72
CA PRO A 43 -23.34 10.75 12.74
C PRO A 43 -24.00 10.80 14.12
N PRO A 44 -23.53 10.01 15.11
CA PRO A 44 -24.00 10.17 16.47
C PRO A 44 -23.83 11.64 16.86
N THR A 45 -24.85 12.23 17.48
CA THR A 45 -24.77 13.60 17.97
C THR A 45 -23.58 13.70 18.92
N ALA A 46 -22.50 14.33 18.45
CA ALA A 46 -21.29 14.48 19.23
C ALA A 46 -21.61 15.37 20.44
N THR A 47 -21.48 14.83 21.64
CA THR A 47 -21.37 15.64 22.85
C THR A 47 -20.14 16.53 22.69
N THR A 48 -20.32 17.85 22.76
CA THR A 48 -19.22 18.81 22.71
C THR A 48 -18.30 18.62 23.92
N ILE A 49 -17.27 17.80 23.76
CA ILE A 49 -16.14 17.77 24.69
C ILE A 49 -15.31 19.00 24.35
N ALA A 50 -15.09 19.88 25.34
CA ALA A 50 -14.19 21.02 25.18
C ALA A 50 -12.84 20.49 24.68
N PRO A 51 -12.31 21.00 23.56
CA PRO A 51 -11.03 20.51 23.04
C PRO A 51 -9.98 20.72 24.13
N PRO A 52 -9.15 19.70 24.47
CA PRO A 52 -7.96 19.98 25.24
C PRO A 52 -7.19 21.06 24.48
N THR A 53 -6.78 22.11 25.18
CA THR A 53 -5.90 23.15 24.63
C THR A 53 -4.78 22.42 23.88
N ALA A 54 -4.82 22.47 22.56
CA ALA A 54 -3.80 21.86 21.73
C ALA A 54 -2.53 22.64 22.03
N ALA A 55 -1.71 22.09 22.93
CA ALA A 55 -0.33 22.50 23.03
C ALA A 55 0.25 22.22 21.65
N SER A 56 0.46 23.28 20.88
CA SER A 56 1.25 23.27 19.65
C SER A 56 2.66 22.81 20.02
N ALA A 57 2.85 21.50 20.11
CA ALA A 57 4.14 20.90 19.95
C ALA A 57 4.47 20.98 18.46
N SER A 58 4.94 22.16 18.02
CA SER A 58 5.56 22.38 16.72
C SER A 58 6.97 21.77 16.64
N GLY A 59 7.33 20.88 17.57
CA GLY A 59 8.41 19.95 17.35
C GLY A 59 7.97 19.03 16.23
N GLY A 60 8.51 19.23 15.02
CA GLY A 60 8.30 18.30 13.91
C GLY A 60 8.52 16.90 14.44
N PHE A 61 7.48 16.06 14.33
CA PHE A 61 7.65 14.65 14.62
C PHE A 61 8.55 14.12 13.51
N GLU A 62 9.86 14.12 13.77
CA GLU A 62 10.84 13.54 12.88
C GLU A 62 10.49 12.07 12.81
N GLY A 63 9.76 11.71 11.75
CA GLY A 63 9.08 10.44 11.65
C GLY A 63 10.10 9.33 11.75
N GLY A 64 10.23 8.75 12.94
CA GLY A 64 11.23 7.73 13.22
C GLY A 64 11.12 6.57 12.24
N THR A 65 12.21 5.82 12.10
CA THR A 65 12.25 4.62 11.25
C THR A 65 11.11 3.67 11.61
N LEU A 66 10.45 3.08 10.60
CA LEU A 66 9.42 2.08 10.86
C LEU A 66 10.03 0.85 11.55
N PRO A 67 9.32 0.20 12.49
CA PRO A 67 9.81 -1.02 13.11
C PRO A 67 10.03 -2.09 12.06
N ALA A 68 11.20 -2.71 12.04
CA ALA A 68 11.57 -3.75 11.07
C ALA A 68 11.61 -5.16 11.68
N GLY A 69 11.12 -5.32 12.92
CA GLY A 69 11.07 -6.62 13.60
C GLY A 69 10.16 -7.61 12.88
N ARG A 70 10.50 -8.91 12.95
CA ARG A 70 9.70 -10.01 12.38
C ARG A 70 9.81 -11.26 13.24
N ASN A 71 8.79 -12.12 13.17
CA ASN A 71 8.76 -13.47 13.69
C ASN A 71 8.14 -14.41 12.63
N GLU A 72 7.80 -15.65 13.01
CA GLU A 72 7.26 -16.67 12.09
C GLU A 72 5.93 -16.25 11.43
N LEU A 73 5.08 -15.51 12.14
CA LEU A 73 3.72 -15.16 11.70
C LEU A 73 3.54 -13.68 11.39
N PHE A 74 4.49 -12.83 11.78
CA PHE A 74 4.33 -11.38 11.72
C PHE A 74 5.61 -10.67 11.26
N SER A 75 5.46 -9.69 10.37
CA SER A 75 6.50 -8.73 10.02
C SER A 75 5.98 -7.32 10.23
N ALA A 76 6.75 -6.50 10.92
CA ALA A 76 6.41 -5.11 11.15
C ALA A 76 6.57 -4.28 9.86
N SER A 77 5.92 -3.12 9.83
CA SER A 77 5.74 -2.31 8.62
C SER A 77 7.06 -1.88 7.94
N GLY A 78 8.15 -1.74 8.70
CA GLY A 78 9.47 -1.40 8.15
C GLY A 78 10.02 -2.45 7.19
N ALA A 79 9.61 -3.72 7.31
CA ALA A 79 9.96 -4.76 6.34
C ALA A 79 9.31 -4.52 4.98
N CYS A 80 8.11 -3.94 4.95
CA CYS A 80 7.36 -3.65 3.72
C CYS A 80 7.88 -2.39 3.03
N THR A 81 8.36 -1.41 3.80
CA THR A 81 8.83 -0.11 3.32
C THR A 81 9.97 -0.26 2.31
N VAL A 82 10.79 -1.30 2.42
CA VAL A 82 11.92 -1.58 1.50
C VAL A 82 11.50 -1.52 0.02
N CYS A 83 10.33 -2.07 -0.31
CA CYS A 83 9.83 -2.10 -1.69
C CYS A 83 8.69 -1.11 -1.94
N HIS A 84 8.03 -0.64 -0.88
CA HIS A 84 6.83 0.18 -0.98
C HIS A 84 7.05 1.67 -0.71
N MET A 85 8.32 2.10 -0.69
CA MET A 85 8.72 3.51 -0.65
C MET A 85 9.23 3.98 -2.01
N ARG A 86 9.25 5.30 -2.20
CA ARG A 86 9.77 5.99 -3.39
C ARG A 86 9.17 5.45 -4.70
N MET A 87 7.91 5.06 -4.66
CA MET A 87 7.19 4.64 -5.85
C MET A 87 6.61 5.86 -6.54
N THR A 88 6.63 5.85 -7.87
CA THR A 88 6.16 6.98 -8.68
C THR A 88 5.35 6.44 -9.85
N ASP A 89 4.25 7.10 -10.21
CA ASP A 89 3.47 6.76 -11.39
C ASP A 89 4.05 7.36 -12.68
N GLU A 90 3.44 7.05 -13.83
CA GLU A 90 3.88 7.56 -15.15
C GLU A 90 3.82 9.09 -15.27
N ALA A 91 3.03 9.75 -14.42
CA ALA A 91 2.93 11.21 -14.37
C ALA A 91 3.97 11.85 -13.43
N GLY A 92 4.83 11.04 -12.78
CA GLY A 92 5.83 11.53 -11.84
C GLY A 92 5.29 11.78 -10.43
N LYS A 93 4.08 11.30 -10.09
CA LYS A 93 3.48 11.51 -8.77
C LYS A 93 3.91 10.42 -7.79
N ASP A 94 4.23 10.84 -6.56
CA ASP A 94 4.52 9.91 -5.46
C ASP A 94 3.29 9.06 -5.14
N VAL A 95 3.47 7.74 -5.20
CA VAL A 95 2.47 6.72 -4.86
C VAL A 95 3.02 5.74 -3.82
N SER A 96 4.02 6.18 -3.04
CA SER A 96 4.61 5.40 -1.96
C SER A 96 3.55 4.99 -0.93
N ILE A 97 3.40 3.67 -0.75
CA ILE A 97 2.39 3.13 0.16
C ILE A 97 2.83 3.34 1.61
N ASP A 98 4.14 3.33 1.90
CA ASP A 98 4.63 3.55 3.25
C ASP A 98 4.26 4.95 3.77
N SER A 99 4.46 6.00 2.96
CA SER A 99 4.13 7.37 3.35
C SER A 99 2.62 7.54 3.57
N HIS A 100 1.80 7.02 2.66
CA HIS A 100 0.34 7.09 2.75
C HIS A 100 -0.22 6.29 3.94
N TRP A 101 0.29 5.08 4.17
CA TRP A 101 -0.17 4.23 5.27
C TRP A 101 0.19 4.85 6.64
N ARG A 102 1.41 5.38 6.79
CA ARG A 102 1.88 6.00 8.04
C ARG A 102 1.03 7.18 8.50
N ALA A 103 0.38 7.87 7.56
CA ALA A 103 -0.53 8.98 7.86
C ALA A 103 -1.93 8.54 8.32
N SER A 104 -2.25 7.24 8.25
CA SER A 104 -3.57 6.73 8.63
C SER A 104 -3.74 6.54 10.13
N ILE A 105 -4.98 6.63 10.62
CA ILE A 105 -5.35 6.24 12.00
C ILE A 105 -4.93 4.79 12.29
N LYS A 106 -5.00 3.90 11.30
CA LYS A 106 -4.63 2.48 11.46
C LYS A 106 -3.15 2.30 11.82
N ALA A 107 -2.25 3.03 11.17
CA ALA A 107 -0.83 2.97 11.47
C ALA A 107 -0.50 3.48 12.88
N GLN A 108 -1.35 4.36 13.41
CA GLN A 108 -1.13 5.05 14.68
C GLN A 108 -1.98 4.51 15.85
N ALA A 109 -2.81 3.49 15.62
CA ALA A 109 -3.79 2.98 16.60
C ALA A 109 -3.15 2.60 17.95
N ALA A 110 -1.96 1.98 17.94
CA ALA A 110 -1.25 1.60 19.17
C ALA A 110 -0.77 2.79 20.03
N ARG A 111 -0.80 4.01 19.49
CA ARG A 111 -0.33 5.25 20.14
C ARG A 111 -1.45 6.26 20.36
N ASP A 112 -2.59 6.05 19.70
CA ASP A 112 -3.73 6.95 19.77
C ASP A 112 -4.41 6.79 21.15
N PRO A 113 -4.37 7.81 22.02
CA PRO A 113 -4.95 7.73 23.35
C PRO A 113 -6.47 7.59 23.32
N TYR A 114 -7.14 8.12 22.28
CA TYR A 114 -8.58 7.94 22.11
C TYR A 114 -8.90 6.49 21.73
N PHE A 115 -8.17 5.91 20.77
CA PHE A 115 -8.33 4.50 20.41
C PHE A 115 -8.09 3.57 21.60
N LEU A 116 -6.98 3.76 22.33
CA LEU A 116 -6.68 2.98 23.53
C LEU A 116 -7.75 3.16 24.61
N ALA A 117 -8.31 4.36 24.76
CA ALA A 117 -9.38 4.64 25.71
C ALA A 117 -10.72 3.99 25.33
N SER A 118 -11.00 3.79 24.05
CA SER A 118 -12.17 3.04 23.58
C SER A 118 -11.97 1.54 23.81
N VAL A 119 -10.82 0.97 23.41
CA VAL A 119 -10.54 -0.47 23.56
C VAL A 119 -10.58 -0.90 25.03
N ARG A 120 -10.02 -0.10 25.96
CA ARG A 120 -10.09 -0.41 27.40
C ARG A 120 -11.52 -0.44 27.97
N ALA A 121 -12.49 0.17 27.28
CA ALA A 121 -13.88 0.17 27.70
C ALA A 121 -14.65 -1.04 27.15
N GLU A 122 -14.04 -1.84 26.26
CA GLU A 122 -14.61 -3.05 25.66
C GLU A 122 -14.17 -4.35 26.35
N VAL A 123 -13.20 -4.28 27.28
CA VAL A 123 -12.66 -5.40 28.07
C VAL A 123 -13.09 -5.34 29.53
#